data_AF-A0AAD8RLL1-F1
#
_entry.id   AF-A0AAD8RLL1-F1
#
_cell.length_a   1.000
_cell.length_b   1.000
_cell.length_c   1.000
_cell.angle_alpha   90.00
_cell.angle_beta   90.00
_cell.angle_gamma   90.00
#
_symmetry.space_group_name_H-M   'P 1'
#
loop_
_entity.id
_entity.type
_entity.pdbx_description
1 polymer ?
#
loop_
_entity_poly.entity_id
_entity_poly.type
_entity_poly.pdbx_seq_one_letter_code
_entity_poly.pdbx_strand_id
1 'polypeptide(L)'
;MELSASIAHATAQARLLRPTADCRRLGSPRYISCSSFALQSQVMKVMPSISVSFQSAFLQPVVRDTQKNKHDVICHQRQGSPQIEAKSMEEVYDALAEHLLSVLKNVDHIDSKYIVGLAGPPGAGKSTVASEVVRRVNMRWSQNHRKDCSLNSNEDIATMLPMDGFHLYRSQLDAMEDPKEAHARRGAPWTFNPALFLKCLQTLRKEGSVYAPSFDHGVGDPVENDIFVKPQHKVVIVEGNYLLLEEDIWREIRDMFDERWFINIDIDISMQRVLQRHIGTGKEPDVAAWRISYNDRPNAELIMESRRSADLVIRSVDFSS
;
A
#
# COMPACT_ATOMS: atom_id res chain seq x y z
N MET A 1 43.54 -41.92 -20.92
CA MET A 1 44.63 -42.20 -19.96
C MET A 1 44.62 -41.04 -18.99
N GLU A 2 43.91 -41.19 -17.88
CA GLU A 2 44.48 -41.68 -16.61
C GLU A 2 45.36 -40.58 -15.97
N LEU A 3 45.26 -40.23 -14.70
CA LEU A 3 44.51 -40.74 -13.55
C LEU A 3 44.89 -39.78 -12.40
N SER A 4 43.96 -39.53 -11.46
CA SER A 4 44.17 -39.52 -9.99
C SER A 4 45.26 -38.63 -9.35
N ALA A 5 45.17 -38.15 -8.12
CA ALA A 5 44.18 -38.06 -7.06
C ALA A 5 44.95 -37.49 -5.84
N SER A 6 44.22 -37.31 -4.73
CA SER A 6 44.68 -37.39 -3.32
C SER A 6 44.75 -36.03 -2.59
N ILE A 7 43.75 -35.64 -1.77
CA ILE A 7 43.39 -36.07 -0.37
C ILE A 7 44.33 -35.38 0.64
N ALA A 8 43.98 -34.82 1.82
CA ALA A 8 42.82 -34.66 2.71
C ALA A 8 43.12 -33.38 3.58
N HIS A 9 42.41 -32.88 4.59
CA HIS A 9 41.63 -33.44 5.69
C HIS A 9 41.01 -32.25 6.45
N ALA A 10 39.77 -32.35 6.95
CA ALA A 10 39.42 -31.96 8.33
C ALA A 10 37.94 -32.26 8.62
N THR A 11 37.78 -33.10 9.63
CA THR A 11 36.59 -33.74 10.19
C THR A 11 35.88 -32.83 11.19
N ALA A 12 34.55 -32.94 11.32
CA ALA A 12 33.88 -33.05 12.64
C ALA A 12 32.39 -33.41 12.48
N GLN A 13 32.01 -34.56 13.05
CA GLN A 13 30.65 -35.05 13.23
C GLN A 13 30.00 -34.43 14.47
N ALA A 14 28.66 -34.31 14.47
CA ALA A 14 27.87 -34.38 15.70
C ALA A 14 26.55 -35.12 15.44
N ARG A 15 26.23 -36.01 16.37
CA ARG A 15 25.27 -37.12 16.29
C ARG A 15 23.93 -36.73 16.94
N LEU A 16 22.88 -37.32 16.39
CA LEU A 16 21.50 -37.46 16.89
C LEU A 16 21.32 -37.65 18.40
N LEU A 17 20.25 -37.07 18.96
CA LEU A 17 19.40 -37.72 19.98
C LEU A 17 17.95 -37.18 19.92
N ARG A 18 16.99 -38.09 19.71
CA ARG A 18 15.55 -37.95 20.03
C ARG A 18 15.30 -38.40 21.48
N PRO A 19 14.16 -38.03 22.07
CA PRO A 19 13.35 -39.00 22.80
C PRO A 19 11.87 -39.05 22.35
N THR A 20 11.19 -40.13 22.76
CA THR A 20 9.81 -40.50 22.45
C THR A 20 9.03 -40.81 23.74
N ALA A 21 7.68 -40.71 23.65
CA ALA A 21 6.63 -41.28 24.53
C ALA A 21 6.43 -40.57 25.90
N ASP A 22 5.26 -40.54 26.58
CA ASP A 22 3.93 -41.15 26.40
C ASP A 22 2.90 -40.47 27.37
N CYS A 23 1.61 -40.59 27.04
CA CYS A 23 0.42 -40.78 27.91
C CYS A 23 -0.06 -39.85 29.07
N ARG A 24 -1.37 -39.53 28.95
CA ARG A 24 -2.50 -39.50 29.94
C ARG A 24 -2.89 -38.19 30.68
N ARG A 25 -4.05 -37.66 30.23
CA ARG A 25 -5.35 -37.48 30.94
C ARG A 25 -5.36 -37.17 32.45
N LEU A 26 -5.94 -36.01 32.81
CA LEU A 26 -7.14 -35.79 33.68
C LEU A 26 -7.04 -34.48 34.51
N GLY A 27 -8.13 -33.69 34.53
CA GLY A 27 -8.50 -32.88 35.69
C GLY A 27 -8.56 -31.35 35.53
N SER A 28 -9.69 -30.83 35.05
CA SER A 28 -10.35 -29.68 35.70
C SER A 28 -10.99 -30.20 37.02
N PRO A 29 -11.44 -29.39 38.02
CA PRO A 29 -11.91 -28.00 37.93
C PRO A 29 -11.54 -27.08 39.14
N ARG A 30 -11.83 -25.78 39.03
CA ARG A 30 -12.78 -25.02 39.89
C ARG A 30 -12.46 -23.52 39.94
N TYR A 31 -13.52 -22.78 39.62
CA TYR A 31 -13.79 -21.39 39.96
C TYR A 31 -13.38 -21.01 41.39
N ILE A 32 -12.71 -19.86 41.52
CA ILE A 32 -12.70 -19.07 42.74
C ILE A 32 -13.19 -17.67 42.35
N SER A 33 -14.38 -17.31 42.82
CA SER A 33 -14.82 -15.92 42.89
C SER A 33 -14.10 -15.24 44.06
N CYS A 34 -13.58 -14.03 43.85
CA CYS A 34 -13.37 -13.12 44.97
C CYS A 34 -13.70 -11.68 44.55
N SER A 35 -14.79 -11.22 45.15
CA SER A 35 -15.21 -9.87 45.48
C SER A 35 -14.19 -8.73 45.33
N SER A 36 -14.63 -7.73 44.55
CA SER A 36 -14.70 -6.30 44.88
C SER A 36 -13.67 -5.74 45.85
N PHE A 37 -12.74 -4.94 45.31
CA PHE A 37 -12.15 -3.81 46.03
C PHE A 37 -12.37 -2.53 45.21
N ALA A 38 -13.18 -1.64 45.78
CA ALA A 38 -13.26 -0.25 45.38
C ALA A 38 -12.06 0.49 45.99
N LEU A 39 -11.35 1.26 45.18
CA LEU A 39 -10.47 2.32 45.67
C LEU A 39 -10.61 3.54 44.76
N GLN A 40 -10.79 4.67 45.44
CA GLN A 40 -11.20 5.95 44.92
C GLN A 40 -10.19 6.60 43.97
N SER A 41 -10.77 7.26 42.99
CA SER A 41 -10.30 8.40 42.19
C SER A 41 -8.91 8.98 42.51
N GLN A 42 -8.06 9.00 41.49
CA GLN A 42 -7.24 10.17 41.20
C GLN A 42 -7.48 10.62 39.77
N VAL A 43 -7.78 11.91 39.68
CA VAL A 43 -8.11 12.67 38.47
C VAL A 43 -6.89 12.69 37.55
N MET A 44 -6.91 11.89 36.49
CA MET A 44 -6.04 12.11 35.33
C MET A 44 -6.76 13.03 34.35
N LYS A 45 -6.14 14.20 34.13
CA LYS A 45 -6.55 15.20 33.14
C LYS A 45 -6.73 14.52 31.78
N VAL A 46 -7.97 14.51 31.32
CA VAL A 46 -8.33 14.18 29.94
C VAL A 46 -7.63 15.19 29.03
N MET A 47 -6.69 14.71 28.22
CA MET A 47 -6.20 15.48 27.07
C MET A 47 -7.32 15.54 26.03
N PRO A 48 -7.50 16.68 25.33
CA PRO A 48 -8.58 16.82 24.38
C PRO A 48 -8.39 15.80 23.25
N SER A 49 -9.37 14.91 23.11
CA SER A 49 -9.54 14.06 21.94
C SER A 49 -9.75 14.97 20.73
N ILE A 50 -8.78 14.98 19.82
CA ILE A 50 -8.93 15.61 18.51
C ILE A 50 -9.92 14.75 17.72
N SER A 51 -11.14 15.25 17.55
CA SER A 51 -12.12 14.64 16.65
C SER A 51 -11.75 14.99 15.22
N VAL A 52 -11.03 14.10 14.53
CA VAL A 52 -10.98 14.14 13.06
C VAL A 52 -12.24 13.45 12.59
N SER A 53 -13.22 14.23 12.15
CA SER A 53 -14.45 13.68 11.58
C SER A 53 -14.16 13.17 10.18
N PHE A 54 -14.06 11.84 10.01
CA PHE A 54 -14.41 11.23 8.74
C PHE A 54 -15.89 11.50 8.52
N GLN A 55 -16.22 12.55 7.77
CA GLN A 55 -17.57 12.65 7.22
C GLN A 55 -17.68 11.52 6.19
N SER A 56 -18.21 10.38 6.63
CA SER A 56 -18.85 9.46 5.71
C SER A 56 -19.97 10.26 5.06
N ALA A 57 -19.81 10.57 3.77
CA ALA A 57 -20.92 11.03 2.95
C ALA A 57 -21.89 9.84 2.83
N PHE A 58 -22.72 9.63 3.86
CA PHE A 58 -23.90 8.79 3.75
C PHE A 58 -24.76 9.42 2.66
N LEU A 59 -24.91 8.70 1.55
CA LEU A 59 -25.95 8.94 0.56
C LEU A 59 -27.30 8.96 1.30
N GLN A 60 -27.85 10.15 1.55
CA GLN A 60 -29.23 10.29 1.99
C GLN A 60 -30.11 10.67 0.81
N PRO A 61 -31.22 9.95 0.57
CA PRO A 61 -32.19 10.33 -0.45
C PRO A 61 -32.99 11.53 0.07
N VAL A 62 -32.88 12.66 -0.62
CA VAL A 62 -33.79 13.80 -0.40
C VAL A 62 -35.06 13.52 -1.20
N VAL A 63 -36.11 13.07 -0.50
CA VAL A 63 -37.47 13.02 -1.07
C VAL A 63 -38.01 14.45 -1.08
N ARG A 64 -38.16 15.04 -2.28
CA ARG A 64 -39.01 16.22 -2.46
C ARG A 64 -40.38 15.77 -2.96
N ASP A 65 -41.38 16.00 -2.13
CA ASP A 65 -42.77 15.82 -2.48
C ASP A 65 -43.19 16.98 -3.40
N THR A 66 -43.31 16.72 -4.70
CA THR A 66 -44.11 17.55 -5.61
C THR A 66 -44.60 16.72 -6.78
N GLN A 67 -45.92 16.73 -6.95
CA GLN A 67 -46.66 16.03 -7.98
C GLN A 67 -46.25 16.39 -9.43
N LYS A 68 -46.35 15.36 -10.29
CA LYS A 68 -46.51 15.35 -11.77
C LYS A 68 -45.25 15.33 -12.66
N ASN A 69 -44.96 14.11 -13.15
CA ASN A 69 -44.53 13.70 -14.49
C ASN A 69 -43.63 14.65 -15.33
N LYS A 70 -42.33 14.37 -15.34
CA LYS A 70 -41.52 14.10 -16.54
C LYS A 70 -40.14 13.56 -16.12
N HIS A 71 -39.57 12.69 -16.94
CA HIS A 71 -38.31 11.97 -16.69
C HIS A 71 -37.18 12.87 -16.16
N ASP A 72 -36.79 12.69 -14.89
CA ASP A 72 -35.61 13.30 -14.30
C ASP A 72 -34.38 12.43 -14.57
N VAL A 73 -33.47 12.93 -15.41
CA VAL A 73 -32.10 12.43 -15.47
C VAL A 73 -31.39 12.98 -14.23
N ILE A 74 -31.18 12.11 -13.24
CA ILE A 74 -30.46 12.45 -12.02
C ILE A 74 -28.97 12.62 -12.38
N CYS A 75 -28.56 13.86 -12.63
CA CYS A 75 -27.15 14.23 -12.70
C CYS A 75 -26.63 14.43 -11.27
N HIS A 76 -25.92 13.45 -10.73
CA HIS A 76 -25.20 13.62 -9.46
C HIS A 76 -23.92 14.43 -9.70
N GLN A 77 -23.91 15.69 -9.29
CA GLN A 77 -22.65 16.40 -9.06
C GLN A 77 -21.97 15.73 -7.86
N ARG A 78 -20.88 14.98 -8.09
CA ARG A 78 -20.01 14.48 -7.01
C ARG A 78 -19.47 15.69 -6.25
N GLN A 79 -19.88 15.84 -4.98
CA GLN A 79 -19.11 16.63 -4.03
C GLN A 79 -17.68 16.07 -4.02
N GLY A 80 -16.67 16.95 -4.04
CA GLY A 80 -15.27 16.52 -4.15
C GLY A 80 -14.89 15.51 -3.07
N SER A 81 -14.00 14.58 -3.39
CA SER A 81 -13.55 13.54 -2.45
C SER A 81 -13.03 14.17 -1.15
N PRO A 82 -13.32 13.58 0.02
CA PRO A 82 -12.81 14.04 1.31
C PRO A 82 -11.29 14.32 1.27
N GLN A 83 -10.90 15.38 1.97
CA GLN A 83 -9.49 15.75 2.17
C GLN A 83 -9.15 15.71 3.64
N ILE A 84 -7.93 15.26 3.96
CA ILE A 84 -7.42 15.27 5.33
C ILE A 84 -6.98 16.70 5.66
N GLU A 85 -7.61 17.30 6.66
CA GLU A 85 -7.14 18.54 7.27
C GLU A 85 -6.11 18.21 8.35
N ALA A 86 -4.84 18.52 8.10
CA ALA A 86 -3.74 18.26 9.01
C ALA A 86 -2.68 19.38 8.93
N LYS A 87 -1.97 19.62 10.04
CA LYS A 87 -0.93 20.66 10.16
C LYS A 87 0.47 20.15 9.90
N SER A 88 0.66 18.84 9.76
CA SER A 88 1.93 18.20 9.45
C SER A 88 1.73 16.87 8.71
N MET A 89 2.75 16.36 8.02
CA MET A 89 2.67 15.04 7.38
C MET A 89 2.63 13.93 8.44
N GLU A 90 3.22 14.18 9.61
CA GLU A 90 3.12 13.28 10.76
C GLU A 90 1.66 13.08 11.20
N GLU A 91 0.89 14.17 11.31
CA GLU A 91 -0.55 14.11 11.59
C GLU A 91 -1.32 13.37 10.48
N VAL A 92 -0.96 13.57 9.21
CA VAL A 92 -1.55 12.83 8.09
C VAL A 92 -1.28 11.33 8.24
N TYR A 93 -0.03 10.93 8.49
CA TYR A 93 0.33 9.52 8.64
C TYR A 93 -0.37 8.88 9.83
N ASP A 94 -0.47 9.60 10.94
CA ASP A 94 -1.17 9.14 12.14
C ASP A 94 -2.68 8.98 11.92
N ALA A 95 -3.31 9.90 11.18
CA ALA A 95 -4.73 9.83 10.85
C ALA A 95 -5.04 8.66 9.90
N LEU A 96 -4.23 8.47 8.86
CA LEU A 96 -4.35 7.34 7.93
C LEU A 96 -4.15 6.00 8.64
N ALA A 97 -3.15 5.90 9.53
CA ALA A 97 -2.92 4.68 10.30
C ALA A 97 -4.07 4.37 11.26
N GLU A 98 -4.62 5.39 11.95
CA GLU A 98 -5.77 5.19 12.83
C GLU A 98 -7.02 4.74 12.06
N HIS A 99 -7.24 5.33 10.88
CA HIS A 99 -8.32 4.92 9.98
C HIS A 99 -8.22 3.43 9.63
N LEU A 100 -7.05 2.97 9.15
CA LEU A 100 -6.84 1.57 8.81
C LEU A 100 -7.02 0.63 10.02
N LEU A 101 -6.55 1.03 11.20
CA LEU A 101 -6.77 0.26 12.43
C LEU A 101 -8.26 0.20 12.82
N SER A 102 -9.02 1.26 12.56
CA SER A 102 -10.46 1.31 12.80
C SER A 102 -11.21 0.37 11.86
N VAL A 103 -10.82 0.32 10.59
CA VAL A 103 -11.37 -0.61 9.59
C VAL A 103 -11.12 -2.05 10.03
N LEU A 104 -9.89 -2.38 10.45
CA LEU A 104 -9.54 -3.73 10.91
C LEU A 104 -10.38 -4.24 12.09
N LYS A 105 -10.88 -3.36 12.96
CA LYS A 105 -11.78 -3.76 14.06
C LYS A 105 -13.14 -4.24 13.57
N ASN A 106 -13.55 -3.81 12.37
CA ASN A 106 -14.85 -4.06 11.78
C ASN A 106 -14.79 -5.10 10.65
N VAL A 107 -13.64 -5.72 10.39
CA VAL A 107 -13.52 -6.77 9.37
C VAL A 107 -14.07 -8.08 9.93
N ASP A 108 -15.27 -8.44 9.51
CA ASP A 108 -16.01 -9.65 9.95
C ASP A 108 -15.35 -10.97 9.52
N HIS A 109 -14.48 -10.95 8.51
CA HIS A 109 -13.86 -12.15 7.94
C HIS A 109 -12.34 -12.14 8.09
N ILE A 110 -11.85 -13.03 8.95
CA ILE A 110 -10.43 -13.19 9.29
C ILE A 110 -9.55 -13.45 8.06
N ASP A 111 -10.11 -13.96 6.96
CA ASP A 111 -9.39 -14.33 5.74
C ASP A 111 -9.42 -13.24 4.65
N SER A 112 -10.20 -12.17 4.83
CA SER A 112 -10.26 -11.09 3.86
C SER A 112 -9.12 -10.09 4.03
N LYS A 113 -8.56 -9.62 2.92
CA LYS A 113 -7.58 -8.52 2.91
C LYS A 113 -8.26 -7.22 2.60
N TYR A 114 -7.84 -6.19 3.32
CA TYR A 114 -8.17 -4.80 3.04
C TYR A 114 -7.07 -4.18 2.17
N ILE A 115 -7.38 -3.90 0.91
CA ILE A 115 -6.43 -3.43 -0.09
C ILE A 115 -6.70 -1.96 -0.40
N VAL A 116 -5.72 -1.11 -0.12
CA VAL A 116 -5.76 0.32 -0.41
C VAL A 116 -4.91 0.62 -1.63
N GLY A 117 -5.49 1.26 -2.65
CA GLY A 117 -4.74 1.77 -3.79
C GLY A 117 -4.28 3.21 -3.54
N LEU A 118 -2.98 3.46 -3.40
CA LEU A 118 -2.38 4.79 -3.22
C LEU A 118 -1.76 5.30 -4.53
N ALA A 119 -2.47 6.19 -5.21
CA ALA A 119 -2.04 6.80 -6.46
C ALA A 119 -1.49 8.23 -6.29
N GLY A 120 -0.85 8.73 -7.34
CA GLY A 120 -0.30 10.08 -7.41
C GLY A 120 0.84 10.17 -8.42
N PRO A 121 1.16 11.38 -8.92
CA PRO A 121 2.18 11.54 -9.95
C PRO A 121 3.60 11.16 -9.45
N PRO A 122 4.56 10.97 -10.37
CA PRO A 122 5.98 10.90 -10.01
C PRO A 122 6.40 12.09 -9.14
N GLY A 123 7.19 11.86 -8.10
CA GLY A 123 7.62 12.94 -7.18
C GLY A 123 6.61 13.33 -6.09
N ALA A 124 5.43 12.71 -6.06
CA ALA A 124 4.40 13.02 -5.05
C ALA A 124 4.72 12.50 -3.63
N GLY A 125 5.59 11.50 -3.49
CA GLY A 125 5.94 10.88 -2.20
C GLY A 125 5.11 9.64 -1.81
N LYS A 126 4.55 8.93 -2.80
CA LYS A 126 3.72 7.71 -2.59
C LYS A 126 4.39 6.67 -1.70
N SER A 127 5.60 6.23 -2.07
CA SER A 127 6.31 5.18 -1.33
C SER A 127 6.64 5.63 0.10
N THR A 128 6.90 6.93 0.33
CA THR A 128 7.08 7.50 1.68
C THR A 128 5.79 7.42 2.49
N VAL A 129 4.66 7.86 1.93
CA VAL A 129 3.36 7.80 2.62
C VAL A 129 2.97 6.36 2.91
N ALA A 130 3.10 5.45 1.94
CA ALA A 130 2.80 4.04 2.12
C ALA A 130 3.65 3.40 3.23
N SER A 131 4.97 3.60 3.19
CA SER A 131 5.88 3.01 4.17
C SER A 131 5.66 3.57 5.59
N GLU A 132 5.45 4.88 5.72
CA GLU A 132 5.23 5.54 7.00
C GLU A 132 3.87 5.18 7.62
N VAL A 133 2.82 5.00 6.81
CA VAL A 133 1.51 4.52 7.28
C VAL A 133 1.60 3.05 7.70
N VAL A 134 2.18 2.17 6.87
CA VAL A 134 2.38 0.74 7.21
C VAL A 134 3.17 0.60 8.52
N ARG A 135 4.26 1.35 8.67
CA ARG A 135 5.08 1.36 9.88
C ARG A 135 4.27 1.74 11.12
N ARG A 136 3.43 2.78 11.05
CA ARG A 136 2.58 3.23 12.16
C ARG A 136 1.49 2.21 12.50
N VAL A 137 0.85 1.62 11.49
CA VAL A 137 -0.16 0.57 11.70
C VAL A 137 0.46 -0.61 12.44
N ASN A 138 1.59 -1.13 11.98
CA ASN A 138 2.28 -2.27 12.62
C ASN A 138 2.76 -1.93 14.05
N MET A 139 3.31 -0.72 14.25
CA MET A 139 3.73 -0.27 15.58
C MET A 139 2.56 -0.25 16.57
N ARG A 140 1.44 0.40 16.22
CA ARG A 140 0.26 0.50 17.09
C ARG A 140 -0.42 -0.86 17.28
N TRP A 141 -0.48 -1.68 16.23
CA TRP A 141 -1.00 -3.04 16.31
C TRP A 141 -0.25 -3.88 17.35
N SER A 142 1.09 -3.89 17.27
CA SER A 142 1.93 -4.63 18.20
C SER A 142 1.79 -4.15 19.66
N GLN A 143 1.63 -2.85 19.89
CA GLN A 143 1.44 -2.28 21.23
C GLN A 143 0.12 -2.72 21.88
N ASN A 144 -0.95 -2.79 21.09
CA ASN A 144 -2.27 -3.18 21.57
C ASN A 144 -2.38 -4.69 21.85
N HIS A 145 -1.71 -5.52 21.04
CA HIS A 145 -1.79 -6.99 21.15
C HIS A 145 -0.73 -7.62 22.06
N ARG A 146 0.26 -6.85 22.52
CA ARG A 146 1.23 -7.29 23.56
C ARG A 146 0.60 -7.58 24.93
N LYS A 147 -0.62 -7.09 25.19
CA LYS A 147 -1.33 -7.33 26.46
C LYS A 147 -2.11 -8.65 26.48
N ASP A 148 -2.36 -9.26 25.32
CA ASP A 148 -3.08 -10.52 25.19
C ASP A 148 -2.06 -11.67 25.11
N CYS A 149 -1.48 -12.01 26.26
CA CYS A 149 -0.38 -12.96 26.40
C CYS A 149 -0.81 -14.41 26.07
N SER A 150 -0.91 -14.74 24.78
CA SER A 150 -0.95 -16.14 24.32
C SER A 150 -0.53 -16.36 22.87
N LEU A 151 -0.35 -15.30 22.07
CA LEU A 151 0.15 -15.39 20.70
C LEU A 151 1.42 -14.55 20.54
N ASN A 152 2.50 -15.19 20.10
CA ASN A 152 3.76 -14.55 19.69
C ASN A 152 3.60 -13.68 18.43
N SER A 153 2.57 -12.83 18.34
CA SER A 153 2.30 -12.04 17.13
C SER A 153 3.11 -10.74 17.14
N ASN A 154 4.45 -10.86 17.10
CA ASN A 154 5.34 -9.77 16.66
C ASN A 154 5.36 -9.65 15.12
N GLU A 155 4.36 -10.22 14.44
CA GLU A 155 4.28 -10.18 12.98
C GLU A 155 3.53 -8.94 12.52
N ASP A 156 4.01 -8.36 11.43
CA ASP A 156 3.38 -7.21 10.80
C ASP A 156 1.97 -7.59 10.28
N ILE A 157 0.99 -6.71 10.53
CA ILE A 157 -0.39 -6.86 10.08
C ILE A 157 -0.64 -6.13 8.76
N ALA A 158 0.22 -5.16 8.43
CA ALA A 158 0.17 -4.34 7.25
C ALA A 158 1.46 -4.47 6.43
N THR A 159 1.33 -4.40 5.11
CA THR A 159 2.46 -4.36 4.18
C THR A 159 2.18 -3.42 3.01
N MET A 160 3.20 -3.13 2.20
CA MET A 160 3.05 -2.37 0.96
C MET A 160 3.40 -3.24 -0.26
N LEU A 161 2.76 -2.97 -1.39
CA LEU A 161 3.02 -3.61 -2.67
C LEU A 161 3.24 -2.54 -3.76
N PRO A 162 4.48 -2.31 -4.20
CA PRO A 162 4.77 -1.34 -5.25
C PRO A 162 4.37 -1.87 -6.63
N MET A 163 3.79 -0.98 -7.43
CA MET A 163 3.44 -1.23 -8.83
C MET A 163 4.69 -1.34 -9.74
N ASP A 164 5.82 -0.75 -9.34
CA ASP A 164 7.02 -0.67 -10.18
C ASP A 164 7.56 -2.05 -10.60
N GLY A 165 7.31 -3.11 -9.84
CA GLY A 165 7.69 -4.47 -10.23
C GLY A 165 6.96 -5.00 -11.48
N PHE A 166 5.90 -4.31 -11.93
CA PHE A 166 5.14 -4.70 -13.11
C PHE A 166 5.51 -3.92 -14.38
N HIS A 167 6.66 -3.23 -14.39
CA HIS A 167 7.22 -2.71 -15.65
C HIS A 167 7.46 -3.86 -16.65
N LEU A 168 7.35 -3.57 -17.93
CA LEU A 168 7.88 -4.47 -18.94
C LEU A 168 9.40 -4.53 -18.84
N TYR A 169 9.95 -5.70 -19.12
CA TYR A 169 11.38 -5.92 -19.18
C TYR A 169 12.00 -5.10 -20.32
N ARG A 170 13.26 -4.67 -20.17
CA ARG A 170 14.00 -3.98 -21.26
C ARG A 170 13.98 -4.77 -22.56
N SER A 171 14.15 -6.09 -22.47
CA SER A 171 14.08 -7.00 -23.62
C SER A 171 12.70 -7.02 -24.31
N GLN A 172 11.63 -6.78 -23.57
CA GLN A 172 10.29 -6.64 -24.15
C GLN A 172 10.10 -5.28 -24.81
N LEU A 173 10.66 -4.21 -24.24
CA LEU A 173 10.70 -2.89 -24.88
C LEU A 173 11.53 -2.92 -26.16
N ASP A 174 12.65 -3.66 -26.17
CA ASP A 174 13.51 -3.86 -27.34
C ASP A 174 12.79 -4.57 -28.50
N ALA A 175 11.73 -5.33 -28.19
CA ALA A 175 10.94 -6.07 -29.17
C ALA A 175 9.70 -5.30 -29.68
N MET A 176 9.48 -4.07 -29.22
CA MET A 176 8.37 -3.22 -29.69
C MET A 176 8.66 -2.64 -31.08
N GLU A 177 7.63 -2.10 -31.73
CA GLU A 177 7.74 -1.48 -33.07
C GLU A 177 8.75 -0.33 -33.10
N ASP A 178 8.74 0.53 -32.08
CA ASP A 178 9.77 1.57 -31.86
C ASP A 178 10.43 1.40 -30.48
N PRO A 179 11.53 0.63 -30.41
CA PRO A 179 12.27 0.44 -29.17
C PRO A 179 12.83 1.73 -28.57
N LYS A 180 13.23 2.69 -29.41
CA LYS A 180 13.81 3.95 -28.92
C LYS A 180 12.76 4.75 -28.17
N GLU A 181 11.56 4.83 -28.73
CA GLU A 181 10.43 5.48 -28.08
C GLU A 181 10.00 4.72 -26.82
N ALA A 182 9.96 3.39 -26.85
CA ALA A 182 9.66 2.54 -25.70
C ALA A 182 10.59 2.81 -24.51
N HIS A 183 11.89 2.93 -24.75
CA HIS A 183 12.86 3.28 -23.69
C HIS A 183 12.77 4.74 -23.27
N ALA A 184 12.53 5.67 -24.20
CA ALA A 184 12.37 7.09 -23.91
C ALA A 184 11.16 7.37 -23.01
N ARG A 185 10.05 6.68 -23.30
CA ARG A 185 8.77 6.74 -22.58
C ARG A 185 8.62 5.71 -21.46
N ARG A 186 9.67 4.94 -21.14
CA ARG A 186 9.60 3.96 -20.05
C ARG A 186 9.19 4.63 -18.74
N GLY A 187 8.12 4.10 -18.15
CA GLY A 187 7.38 4.72 -17.05
C GLY A 187 5.97 5.17 -17.47
N ALA A 188 5.65 5.27 -18.77
CA ALA A 188 4.29 5.49 -19.28
C ALA A 188 3.41 4.25 -19.10
N PRO A 189 2.06 4.37 -19.06
CA PRO A 189 1.16 3.25 -18.75
C PRO A 189 1.36 2.01 -19.64
N TRP A 190 1.61 2.21 -20.94
CA TRP A 190 1.80 1.14 -21.93
C TRP A 190 3.17 0.44 -21.82
N THR A 191 4.07 0.95 -20.97
CA THR A 191 5.37 0.32 -20.67
C THR A 191 5.31 -0.59 -19.44
N PHE A 192 4.12 -0.84 -18.91
CA PHE A 192 3.82 -1.80 -17.84
C PHE A 192 3.09 -3.02 -18.39
N ASN A 193 3.05 -4.08 -17.59
CA ASN A 193 2.21 -5.26 -17.80
C ASN A 193 0.98 -5.22 -16.86
N PRO A 194 -0.09 -4.48 -17.21
CA PRO A 194 -1.27 -4.38 -16.34
C PRO A 194 -2.01 -5.72 -16.19
N ALA A 195 -1.93 -6.62 -17.18
CA ALA A 195 -2.54 -7.93 -17.09
C ALA A 195 -1.87 -8.80 -16.00
N LEU A 196 -0.54 -8.78 -15.92
CA LEU A 196 0.19 -9.46 -14.85
C LEU A 196 -0.14 -8.86 -13.48
N PHE A 197 -0.24 -7.53 -13.40
CA PHE A 197 -0.57 -6.84 -12.17
C PHE A 197 -2.00 -7.16 -11.68
N LEU A 198 -2.99 -7.12 -12.57
CA LEU A 198 -4.36 -7.50 -12.26
C LEU A 198 -4.43 -8.94 -11.76
N LYS A 199 -3.74 -9.88 -12.42
CA LYS A 199 -3.67 -11.28 -12.00
C LYS A 199 -3.06 -11.45 -10.61
N CYS A 200 -2.04 -10.66 -10.27
CA CYS A 200 -1.45 -10.62 -8.93
C CYS A 200 -2.49 -10.21 -7.88
N LEU A 201 -3.22 -9.12 -8.11
CA LEU A 201 -4.27 -8.64 -7.19
C LEU A 201 -5.44 -9.63 -7.06
N GLN A 202 -5.85 -10.27 -8.16
CA GLN A 202 -6.88 -11.31 -8.14
C GLN A 202 -6.44 -12.52 -7.32
N THR A 203 -5.19 -12.95 -7.48
CA THR A 203 -4.60 -14.03 -6.68
C THR A 203 -4.54 -13.63 -5.20
N LEU A 204 -4.14 -12.40 -4.92
CA LEU A 204 -4.07 -11.88 -3.55
C LEU A 204 -5.43 -11.87 -2.85
N ARG A 205 -6.50 -11.47 -3.55
CA ARG A 205 -7.87 -11.51 -3.03
C ARG A 205 -8.37 -12.93 -2.79
N LYS A 206 -8.09 -13.84 -3.73
CA LYS A 206 -8.61 -15.21 -3.70
C LYS A 206 -7.88 -16.09 -2.69
N GLU A 207 -6.56 -16.05 -2.69
CA GLU A 207 -5.71 -16.99 -1.94
C GLU A 207 -5.19 -16.39 -0.62
N GLY A 208 -5.43 -15.11 -0.37
CA GLY A 208 -4.95 -14.42 0.83
C GLY A 208 -3.42 -14.27 0.91
N SER A 209 -2.69 -14.63 -0.15
CA SER A 209 -1.25 -14.41 -0.26
C SER A 209 -0.80 -14.44 -1.72
N VAL A 210 0.33 -13.80 -2.02
CA VAL A 210 0.89 -13.77 -3.37
C VAL A 210 2.38 -13.46 -3.34
N TYR A 211 3.14 -14.06 -4.25
CA TYR A 211 4.47 -13.57 -4.62
C TYR A 211 4.32 -12.56 -5.75
N ALA A 212 4.94 -11.40 -5.60
CA ALA A 212 4.91 -10.32 -6.56
C ALA A 212 6.34 -9.89 -6.93
N PRO A 213 6.55 -9.35 -8.14
CA PRO A 213 7.82 -8.80 -8.52
C PRO A 213 8.12 -7.49 -7.76
N SER A 214 9.39 -7.24 -7.46
CA SER A 214 9.89 -5.90 -7.14
C SER A 214 10.55 -5.28 -8.38
N PHE A 215 11.10 -4.07 -8.26
CA PHE A 215 11.88 -3.43 -9.32
C PHE A 215 13.26 -3.05 -8.81
N ASP A 216 14.30 -3.53 -9.49
CA ASP A 216 15.68 -3.15 -9.18
C ASP A 216 16.06 -1.93 -10.03
N HIS A 217 16.24 -0.78 -9.39
CA HIS A 217 16.62 0.46 -10.08
C HIS A 217 18.08 0.49 -10.56
N GLY A 218 18.96 -0.37 -10.03
CA GLY A 218 20.34 -0.52 -10.48
C GLY A 218 20.45 -1.34 -11.75
N VAL A 219 19.73 -2.46 -11.82
CA VAL A 219 19.60 -3.28 -13.04
C VAL A 219 18.68 -2.59 -14.06
N GLY A 220 17.63 -1.94 -13.57
CA GLY A 220 16.58 -1.32 -14.35
C GLY A 220 15.58 -2.32 -14.92
N ASP A 221 15.29 -3.41 -14.21
CA ASP A 221 14.28 -4.41 -14.59
C ASP A 221 13.58 -5.02 -13.37
N PRO A 222 12.39 -5.63 -13.56
CA PRO A 222 11.70 -6.38 -12.51
C PRO A 222 12.52 -7.55 -11.93
N VAL A 223 12.31 -7.83 -10.64
CA VAL A 223 12.82 -9.02 -9.95
C VAL A 223 11.65 -9.89 -9.52
N GLU A 224 11.47 -11.03 -10.17
CA GLU A 224 10.33 -11.92 -9.93
C GLU A 224 10.34 -12.55 -8.54
N ASN A 225 9.15 -12.71 -7.96
CA ASN A 225 8.92 -13.34 -6.65
C ASN A 225 9.69 -12.73 -5.47
N ASP A 226 10.07 -11.46 -5.55
CA ASP A 226 10.87 -10.77 -4.53
C ASP A 226 10.03 -10.30 -3.33
N ILE A 227 8.76 -9.97 -3.57
CA ILE A 227 7.84 -9.50 -2.53
C ILE A 227 6.83 -10.59 -2.20
N PHE A 228 6.80 -11.06 -0.95
CA PHE A 228 5.79 -12.00 -0.48
C PHE A 228 4.76 -11.33 0.43
N VAL A 229 3.55 -11.14 -0.10
CA VAL A 229 2.41 -10.70 0.71
C VAL A 229 1.83 -11.92 1.42
N LYS A 230 2.04 -12.00 2.73
CA LYS A 230 1.71 -13.16 3.54
C LYS A 230 0.23 -13.21 3.97
N PRO A 231 -0.30 -14.39 4.38
CA PRO A 231 -1.67 -14.53 4.89
C PRO A 231 -2.01 -13.65 6.10
N GLN A 232 -1.03 -13.38 6.96
CA GLN A 232 -1.20 -12.51 8.14
C GLN A 232 -1.34 -11.03 7.79
N HIS A 233 -0.84 -10.56 6.64
CA HIS A 233 -1.02 -9.17 6.24
C HIS A 233 -2.50 -8.93 5.92
N LYS A 234 -3.24 -8.27 6.81
CA LYS A 234 -4.65 -7.91 6.64
C LYS A 234 -4.83 -6.59 5.91
N VAL A 235 -3.85 -5.69 6.01
CA VAL A 235 -3.83 -4.45 5.21
C VAL A 235 -2.71 -4.53 4.18
N VAL A 236 -3.03 -4.19 2.94
CA VAL A 236 -2.05 -4.07 1.86
C VAL A 236 -2.22 -2.71 1.21
N ILE A 237 -1.21 -1.85 1.34
CA ILE A 237 -1.16 -0.58 0.60
C ILE A 237 -0.45 -0.84 -0.73
N VAL A 238 -1.21 -0.87 -1.81
CA VAL A 238 -0.70 -0.96 -3.17
C VAL A 238 -0.39 0.46 -3.64
N GLU A 239 0.86 0.77 -3.96
CA GLU A 239 1.26 2.12 -4.38
C GLU A 239 1.75 2.13 -5.83
N GLY A 240 1.35 3.16 -6.59
CA GLY A 240 1.69 3.25 -8.00
C GLY A 240 1.13 4.48 -8.70
N ASN A 241 1.61 4.77 -9.90
CA ASN A 241 1.20 5.94 -10.65
C ASN A 241 -0.23 5.81 -11.21
N TYR A 242 -0.54 4.65 -11.79
CA TYR A 242 -1.70 4.47 -12.69
C TYR A 242 -2.88 3.74 -12.07
N LEU A 243 -2.88 3.56 -10.74
CA LEU A 243 -3.86 2.73 -10.03
C LEU A 243 -5.30 3.21 -10.18
N LEU A 244 -5.53 4.49 -10.51
CA LEU A 244 -6.86 5.09 -10.61
C LEU A 244 -7.27 5.47 -12.04
N LEU A 245 -6.50 5.10 -13.06
CA LEU A 245 -6.90 5.30 -14.46
C LEU A 245 -8.22 4.56 -14.75
N GLU A 246 -9.04 5.11 -15.65
CA GLU A 246 -10.37 4.57 -15.99
C GLU A 246 -10.39 3.76 -17.30
N GLU A 247 -9.21 3.55 -17.88
CA GLU A 247 -9.01 2.93 -19.19
C GLU A 247 -8.62 1.45 -19.06
N ASP A 248 -9.16 0.63 -19.95
CA ASP A 248 -8.79 -0.78 -20.15
C ASP A 248 -8.63 -1.59 -18.84
N ILE A 249 -7.53 -2.32 -18.72
CA ILE A 249 -7.19 -3.18 -17.58
C ILE A 249 -6.93 -2.35 -16.31
N TRP A 250 -6.53 -1.07 -16.43
CA TRP A 250 -6.34 -0.21 -15.26
C TRP A 250 -7.64 0.06 -14.52
N ARG A 251 -8.77 0.14 -15.23
CA ARG A 251 -10.09 0.23 -14.60
C ARG A 251 -10.39 -1.02 -13.76
N GLU A 252 -10.08 -2.20 -14.28
CA GLU A 252 -10.26 -3.45 -13.54
C GLU A 252 -9.34 -3.51 -12.31
N ILE A 253 -8.08 -3.06 -12.43
CA ILE A 253 -7.15 -2.93 -11.29
C ILE A 253 -7.72 -1.99 -10.23
N ARG A 254 -8.24 -0.83 -10.63
CA ARG A 254 -8.84 0.15 -9.72
C ARG A 254 -9.98 -0.47 -8.91
N ASP A 255 -10.80 -1.29 -9.54
CA ASP A 255 -11.97 -1.93 -8.93
C ASP A 255 -11.57 -3.09 -7.97
N MET A 256 -10.28 -3.45 -7.91
CA MET A 256 -9.75 -4.41 -6.93
C MET A 256 -9.46 -3.79 -5.55
N PHE A 257 -9.50 -2.46 -5.40
CA PHE A 257 -9.20 -1.77 -4.13
C PHE A 257 -10.47 -1.53 -3.30
N ASP A 258 -10.36 -1.73 -1.98
CA ASP A 258 -11.43 -1.39 -1.03
C ASP A 258 -11.50 0.13 -0.79
N GLU A 259 -10.35 0.81 -0.85
CA GLU A 259 -10.24 2.26 -0.76
C GLU A 259 -9.19 2.78 -1.73
N ARG A 260 -9.48 3.92 -2.36
CA ARG A 260 -8.62 4.57 -3.36
C ARG A 260 -8.14 5.91 -2.84
N TRP A 261 -6.87 6.00 -2.51
CA TRP A 261 -6.22 7.21 -2.04
C TRP A 261 -5.45 7.87 -3.18
N PHE A 262 -5.45 9.19 -3.22
CA PHE A 262 -4.68 9.95 -4.20
C PHE A 262 -3.87 11.06 -3.54
N ILE A 263 -2.57 11.10 -3.81
CA ILE A 263 -1.70 12.19 -3.39
C ILE A 263 -1.79 13.32 -4.41
N ASN A 264 -2.43 14.41 -3.99
CA ASN A 264 -2.53 15.64 -4.76
C ASN A 264 -1.36 16.57 -4.45
N ILE A 265 -0.64 16.98 -5.49
CA ILE A 265 0.49 17.90 -5.42
C ILE A 265 0.43 18.83 -6.62
N ASP A 266 0.99 20.03 -6.47
CA ASP A 266 1.28 20.89 -7.63
C ASP A 266 2.25 20.15 -8.57
N ILE A 267 1.89 20.09 -9.86
CA ILE A 267 2.66 19.32 -10.84
C ILE A 267 4.07 19.88 -11.01
N ASP A 268 4.27 21.19 -10.94
CA ASP A 268 5.57 21.81 -11.11
C ASP A 268 6.49 21.49 -9.94
N ILE A 269 5.96 21.50 -8.72
CA ILE A 269 6.69 21.04 -7.52
C ILE A 269 7.08 19.57 -7.68
N SER A 270 6.14 18.72 -8.12
CA SER A 270 6.41 17.29 -8.32
C SER A 270 7.52 17.07 -9.37
N MET A 271 7.50 17.82 -10.47
CA MET A 271 8.50 17.72 -11.54
C MET A 271 9.86 18.26 -11.10
N GLN A 272 9.90 19.31 -10.27
CA GLN A 272 11.15 19.76 -9.65
C GLN A 272 11.77 18.66 -8.78
N ARG A 273 10.97 17.96 -7.95
CA ARG A 273 11.46 16.84 -7.14
C ARG A 273 11.99 15.69 -8.01
N VAL A 274 11.29 15.36 -9.11
CA VAL A 274 11.73 14.31 -10.04
C VAL A 274 13.02 14.73 -10.77
N LEU A 275 13.14 16.00 -11.16
CA LEU A 275 14.36 16.53 -11.77
C LEU A 275 15.56 16.38 -10.83
N GLN A 276 15.41 16.82 -9.57
CA GLN A 276 16.46 16.68 -8.56
C GLN A 276 16.82 15.21 -8.32
N ARG A 277 15.85 14.30 -8.35
CA ARG A 277 16.09 12.85 -8.25
C ARG A 277 16.90 12.33 -9.43
N HIS A 278 16.56 12.69 -10.67
CA HIS A 278 17.33 12.27 -11.86
C HIS A 278 18.78 12.77 -11.78
N ILE A 279 18.98 14.03 -11.40
CA ILE A 279 20.33 14.60 -11.20
C ILE A 279 21.06 13.86 -10.07
N GLY A 280 20.38 13.59 -8.96
CA GLY A 280 20.93 12.84 -7.83
C GLY A 280 21.34 11.40 -8.18
N THR A 281 20.74 10.80 -9.20
CA THR A 281 21.16 9.49 -9.76
C THR A 281 22.33 9.59 -10.76
N GLY A 282 22.88 10.79 -10.97
CA GLY A 282 24.04 11.02 -11.84
C GLY A 282 23.70 11.38 -13.28
N LYS A 283 22.45 11.73 -13.61
CA LYS A 283 22.10 12.23 -14.95
C LYS A 283 22.52 13.69 -15.11
N GLU A 284 23.04 14.02 -16.28
CA GLU A 284 23.32 15.41 -16.65
C GLU A 284 22.04 16.28 -16.60
N PRO A 285 22.12 17.55 -16.16
CA PRO A 285 20.94 18.39 -15.94
C PRO A 285 20.06 18.58 -17.17
N ASP A 286 20.64 18.72 -18.35
CA ASP A 286 19.94 18.89 -19.62
C ASP A 286 19.21 17.60 -20.04
N VAL A 287 19.85 16.44 -19.88
CA VAL A 287 19.24 15.11 -20.11
C VAL A 287 18.10 14.86 -19.13
N ALA A 288 18.27 15.24 -17.86
CA ALA A 288 17.24 15.13 -16.84
C ALA A 288 16.04 16.04 -17.18
N ALA A 289 16.29 17.29 -17.57
CA ALA A 289 15.24 18.24 -17.98
C ALA A 289 14.48 17.75 -19.23
N TRP A 290 15.19 17.23 -20.23
CA TRP A 290 14.56 16.62 -21.40
C TRP A 290 13.64 15.46 -20.99
N ARG A 291 14.11 14.55 -20.12
CA ARG A 291 13.30 13.43 -19.64
C ARG A 291 12.05 13.87 -18.88
N ILE A 292 12.15 14.93 -18.07
CA ILE A 292 10.98 15.53 -17.43
C ILE A 292 9.95 15.96 -18.46
N SER A 293 10.38 16.76 -19.44
CA SER A 293 9.47 17.31 -20.45
C SER A 293 8.86 16.23 -21.35
N TYR A 294 9.64 15.23 -21.72
CA TYR A 294 9.25 14.24 -22.72
C TYR A 294 8.50 13.05 -22.13
N ASN A 295 8.73 12.70 -20.87
CA ASN A 295 8.20 11.48 -20.27
C ASN A 295 7.50 11.74 -18.93
N ASP A 296 8.21 12.24 -17.91
CA ASP A 296 7.66 12.30 -16.54
C ASP A 296 6.47 13.27 -16.42
N ARG A 297 6.53 14.44 -17.06
CA ARG A 297 5.44 15.44 -17.02
C ARG A 297 4.18 14.97 -17.76
N PRO A 298 4.24 14.52 -19.02
CA PRO A 298 3.05 13.99 -19.69
C PRO A 298 2.39 12.85 -18.91
N ASN A 299 3.19 11.97 -18.29
CA ASN A 299 2.67 10.92 -17.42
C ASN A 299 2.00 11.50 -16.17
N ALA A 300 2.64 12.49 -15.52
CA ALA A 300 2.08 13.17 -14.36
C ALA A 300 0.75 13.87 -14.66
N GLU A 301 0.63 14.54 -15.80
CA GLU A 301 -0.61 15.19 -16.25
C GLU A 301 -1.75 14.18 -16.39
N LEU A 302 -1.50 13.06 -17.08
CA LEU A 302 -2.45 11.95 -17.20
C LEU A 302 -2.89 11.41 -15.82
N ILE A 303 -1.94 11.21 -14.90
CA ILE A 303 -2.24 10.70 -13.55
C ILE A 303 -3.10 11.69 -12.78
N MET A 304 -2.85 12.99 -12.91
CA MET A 304 -3.60 14.04 -12.20
C MET A 304 -5.09 14.06 -12.60
N GLU A 305 -5.41 13.71 -13.85
CA GLU A 305 -6.80 13.60 -14.32
C GLU A 305 -7.57 12.48 -13.59
N SER A 306 -6.88 11.42 -13.17
CA SER A 306 -7.47 10.28 -12.48
C SER A 306 -7.87 10.56 -11.02
N ARG A 307 -7.49 11.71 -10.47
CA ARG A 307 -7.80 12.12 -9.07
C ARG A 307 -9.29 12.05 -8.74
N ARG A 308 -10.18 12.29 -9.71
CA ARG A 308 -11.64 12.24 -9.55
C ARG A 308 -12.19 10.86 -9.14
N SER A 309 -11.37 9.83 -9.32
CA SER A 309 -11.68 8.43 -8.97
C SER A 309 -11.27 8.07 -7.55
N ALA A 310 -10.67 8.99 -6.79
CA ALA A 310 -10.22 8.75 -5.42
C ALA A 310 -11.37 8.85 -4.41
N ASP A 311 -11.35 7.99 -3.41
CA ASP A 311 -12.20 8.07 -2.23
C ASP A 311 -11.62 9.05 -1.19
N LEU A 312 -10.30 9.22 -1.18
CA LEU A 312 -9.57 10.12 -0.27
C LEU A 312 -8.46 10.85 -1.01
N VAL A 313 -8.37 12.17 -0.80
CA VAL A 313 -7.28 12.98 -1.36
C VAL A 313 -6.35 13.45 -0.23
N ILE A 314 -5.09 13.08 -0.35
CA ILE A 314 -3.99 13.46 0.54
C ILE A 314 -3.24 14.61 -0.12
N ARG A 315 -3.12 15.76 0.53
CA ARG A 315 -2.29 16.85 0.00
C ARG A 315 -0.82 16.55 0.30
N SER A 316 0.04 16.59 -0.71
CA SER A 316 1.49 16.61 -0.51
C SER A 316 1.90 18.04 -0.16
N VAL A 317 2.50 18.20 1.00
CA VAL A 317 2.81 19.51 1.58
C VAL A 317 4.24 19.48 2.09
N ASP A 318 5.04 20.45 1.66
CA ASP A 318 6.31 20.76 2.31
C ASP A 318 5.97 21.65 3.49
N PHE A 319 5.89 21.06 4.69
CA PHE A 319 5.80 21.88 5.89
C PHE A 319 7.14 22.59 6.05
N SER A 320 7.16 23.89 5.75
CA SER A 320 8.29 24.74 6.10
C SER A 320 8.39 24.75 7.63
N SER A 321 9.47 24.16 8.14
CA SER A 321 9.89 24.24 9.54
C SER A 321 10.06 25.69 10.01
#